data_AF-A0A388NVH9-F1
#
_entry.id   AF-A0A388NVH9-F1
#
_cell.length_a   1.000
_cell.length_b   1.000
_cell.length_c   1.000
_cell.angle_alpha   90.00
_cell.angle_beta   90.00
_cell.angle_gamma   90.00
#
_symmetry.space_group_name_H-M   'P 1'
#
loop_
_entity.id
_entity.type
_entity.pdbx_description
1 polymer ?
#
loop_
_entity_poly.entity_id
_entity_poly.type
_entity_poly.pdbx_seq_one_letter_code
_entity_poly.pdbx_strand_id
1 'polypeptide(L)'
;MRIYDFVNEGLGHSSYLIDIGDGTVAIVDPPRFATAQEALAKQLESQIMWTFDSHSHADYVTGSPRLALRVGATFIAPASSHLETAHQPISDGDSIDLGNDLSMTAIATTGHTPDHHAYILKQSGVPVALFSVAH
;
A
#
# COMPACT_ATOMS: atom_id res chain seq x y z
N MET A 1 -11.05 -0.81 12.29
CA MET A 1 -9.72 -1.10 11.72
C MET A 1 -9.32 -2.54 11.95
N ARG A 2 -8.99 -3.28 10.88
CA ARG A 2 -8.34 -4.60 10.92
C ARG A 2 -7.23 -4.66 9.88
N ILE A 3 -6.18 -5.43 10.14
CA ILE A 3 -5.06 -5.64 9.20
C ILE A 3 -5.00 -7.13 8.88
N TYR A 4 -4.88 -7.46 7.60
CA TYR A 4 -4.76 -8.82 7.08
C TYR A 4 -3.46 -8.95 6.31
N ASP A 5 -2.63 -9.92 6.68
CA ASP A 5 -1.36 -10.23 6.04
C ASP A 5 -1.49 -11.31 4.95
N PHE A 6 -0.76 -11.13 3.86
CA PHE A 6 -0.63 -12.08 2.77
C PHE A 6 0.85 -12.31 2.51
N VAL A 7 1.39 -13.37 3.12
CA VAL A 7 2.80 -13.72 3.02
C VAL A 7 2.99 -14.83 1.99
N ASN A 8 3.84 -14.58 1.00
CA ASN A 8 4.33 -15.60 0.07
C ASN A 8 5.77 -15.96 0.43
N GLU A 9 5.93 -17.03 1.22
CA GLU A 9 7.24 -17.49 1.69
C GLU A 9 8.21 -17.88 0.56
N GLY A 10 7.69 -18.36 -0.57
CA GLY A 10 8.53 -18.79 -1.71
C GLY A 10 9.16 -17.64 -2.48
N LEU A 11 8.60 -16.43 -2.37
CA LEU A 11 9.07 -15.21 -3.03
C LEU A 11 9.59 -14.16 -2.05
N GLY A 12 9.50 -14.40 -0.73
CA GLY A 12 9.82 -13.40 0.28
C GLY A 12 8.96 -12.14 0.19
N HIS A 13 7.73 -12.26 -0.31
CA HIS A 13 6.84 -11.12 -0.54
C HIS A 13 5.73 -11.07 0.51
N SER A 14 5.61 -9.93 1.18
CA SER A 14 4.52 -9.66 2.11
C SER A 14 3.66 -8.51 1.59
N SER A 15 2.36 -8.75 1.50
CA SER A 15 1.35 -7.75 1.15
C SER A 15 0.33 -7.63 2.28
N TYR A 16 -0.28 -6.46 2.43
CA TYR A 16 -1.24 -6.21 3.51
C TYR A 16 -2.53 -5.59 2.97
N LEU A 17 -3.66 -5.99 3.56
CA LEU A 17 -4.94 -5.31 3.39
C LEU A 17 -5.34 -4.69 4.72
N ILE A 18 -5.69 -3.41 4.70
CA ILE A 18 -6.11 -2.63 5.86
C ILE A 18 -7.58 -2.29 5.66
N ASP A 19 -8.43 -2.88 6.49
CA ASP A 19 -9.85 -2.52 6.59
C ASP A 19 -10.00 -1.27 7.46
N ILE A 20 -10.46 -0.18 6.86
CA ILE A 20 -10.62 1.13 7.50
C ILE A 20 -11.81 1.11 8.48
N GLY A 21 -12.82 0.26 8.23
CA GLY A 21 -14.01 0.10 9.06
C GLY A 21 -15.20 0.97 8.65
N ASP A 22 -15.13 1.62 7.49
CA ASP A 22 -16.20 2.45 6.90
C ASP A 22 -16.70 1.89 5.55
N GLY A 23 -16.36 0.64 5.23
CA GLY A 23 -16.63 0.02 3.94
C GLY A 23 -15.55 0.29 2.90
N THR A 24 -14.40 0.84 3.30
CA THR A 24 -13.23 1.01 2.42
C THR A 24 -12.01 0.24 2.94
N VAL A 25 -11.11 -0.08 2.02
CA VAL A 25 -9.83 -0.73 2.33
C VAL A 25 -8.66 -0.07 1.60
N ALA A 26 -7.48 -0.17 2.21
CA ALA A 26 -6.20 0.12 1.58
C ALA A 26 -5.39 -1.17 1.41
N ILE A 27 -4.55 -1.24 0.36
CA ILE A 27 -3.63 -2.35 0.14
C ILE A 27 -2.20 -1.83 0.08
N VAL A 28 -1.26 -2.52 0.73
CA VAL A 28 0.17 -2.23 0.70
C VAL A 28 0.89 -3.35 -0.03
N ASP A 29 1.75 -3.00 -0.97
CA ASP A 29 2.57 -3.87 -1.81
C ASP A 29 1.77 -5.05 -2.41
N PRO A 30 0.74 -4.79 -3.25
CA PRO A 30 -0.03 -5.87 -3.86
C PRO A 30 0.81 -6.69 -4.86
N PRO A 31 0.66 -8.03 -4.89
CA PRO A 31 1.22 -8.86 -5.95
C PRO A 31 0.56 -8.56 -7.30
N ARG A 32 1.15 -9.08 -8.39
CA ARG A 32 0.84 -8.61 -9.76
C ARG A 32 -0.62 -8.85 -10.08
N PHE A 33 -1.11 -9.92 -9.49
CA PHE A 33 -2.51 -10.27 -9.40
C PHE A 33 -2.89 -10.27 -7.93
N ALA A 34 -3.50 -9.17 -7.46
CA ALA A 34 -4.00 -9.00 -6.10
C ALA A 34 -5.27 -9.82 -5.82
N THR A 35 -5.39 -11.02 -6.39
CA THR A 35 -6.62 -11.82 -6.41
C THR A 35 -7.11 -12.15 -4.99
N ALA A 36 -6.18 -12.43 -4.07
CA ALA A 36 -6.52 -12.76 -2.68
C ALA A 36 -7.05 -11.52 -1.93
N GLN A 37 -6.42 -10.37 -2.14
CA GLN A 37 -6.83 -9.09 -1.57
C GLN A 37 -8.18 -8.64 -2.13
N GLU A 38 -8.37 -8.73 -3.45
CA GLU A 38 -9.66 -8.42 -4.11
C GLU A 38 -10.78 -9.35 -3.61
N ALA A 39 -10.49 -10.65 -3.42
CA ALA A 39 -11.45 -11.59 -2.88
C ALA A 39 -11.83 -11.25 -1.43
N LEU A 40 -10.86 -10.90 -0.59
CA LEU A 40 -11.12 -10.49 0.79
C LEU A 40 -11.90 -9.18 0.87
N ALA A 41 -11.52 -8.16 0.09
CA ALA A 41 -12.26 -6.89 0.02
C ALA A 41 -13.73 -7.13 -0.34
N LYS A 42 -13.99 -8.02 -1.31
CA LYS A 42 -15.35 -8.43 -1.67
C LYS A 42 -16.08 -9.16 -0.54
N GLN A 43 -15.41 -10.05 0.19
CA GLN A 43 -16.00 -10.74 1.35
C GLN A 43 -16.35 -9.77 2.49
N LEU A 44 -15.57 -8.70 2.65
CA LEU A 44 -15.80 -7.62 3.60
C LEU A 44 -16.80 -6.57 3.08
N GLU A 45 -17.39 -6.77 1.90
CA GLU A 45 -18.29 -5.81 1.24
C GLU A 45 -17.69 -4.40 1.14
N SER A 46 -16.36 -4.32 0.96
CA SER A 46 -15.61 -3.07 1.04
C SER A 46 -14.95 -2.71 -0.29
N GLN A 47 -14.85 -1.41 -0.58
CA GLN A 47 -14.21 -0.86 -1.76
C GLN A 47 -12.71 -0.62 -1.53
N ILE A 48 -11.88 -1.05 -2.48
CA ILE A 48 -10.45 -0.72 -2.46
C ILE A 48 -10.30 0.72 -2.94
N MET A 49 -9.90 1.61 -2.03
CA MET A 49 -9.77 3.05 -2.29
C MET A 49 -8.32 3.50 -2.45
N TRP A 50 -7.38 2.77 -1.86
CA TRP A 50 -5.95 3.08 -1.92
C TRP A 50 -5.11 1.83 -2.17
N THR A 51 -4.04 2.02 -2.93
CA THR A 51 -2.98 1.03 -3.08
C THR A 51 -1.63 1.74 -2.97
N PHE A 52 -0.75 1.22 -2.11
CA PHE A 52 0.55 1.80 -1.78
C PHE A 52 1.65 0.85 -2.22
N ASP A 53 2.65 1.38 -2.92
CA ASP A 53 3.91 0.66 -3.17
C ASP A 53 5.02 1.27 -2.30
N SER A 54 5.86 0.43 -1.68
CA SER A 54 7.00 0.84 -0.86
C SER A 54 8.20 1.32 -1.68
N HIS A 55 8.42 0.76 -2.87
CA HIS A 55 9.55 1.12 -3.75
C HIS A 55 9.27 0.78 -5.21
N SER A 56 10.07 1.32 -6.13
CA SER A 56 10.14 0.77 -7.48
C SER A 56 10.79 -0.62 -7.42
N HIS A 57 9.94 -1.64 -7.57
CA HIS A 57 10.37 -3.03 -7.63
C HIS A 57 11.17 -3.26 -8.93
N ALA A 58 12.49 -3.41 -8.82
CA ALA A 58 13.36 -3.78 -9.96
C ALA A 58 13.23 -5.28 -10.33
N ASP A 59 12.68 -6.07 -9.41
CA ASP A 59 12.61 -7.51 -9.35
C ASP A 59 11.21 -8.07 -9.62
N TYR A 60 10.17 -7.23 -9.55
CA TYR A 60 8.78 -7.66 -9.67
C TYR A 60 7.85 -6.54 -10.21
N VAL A 61 6.77 -6.92 -10.89
CA VAL A 61 5.79 -5.97 -11.47
C VAL A 61 4.63 -5.78 -10.50
N THR A 62 4.63 -4.65 -9.76
CA THR A 62 3.53 -4.24 -8.86
C THR A 62 2.13 -4.44 -9.45
N GLY A 63 1.18 -4.87 -8.62
CA GLY A 63 -0.23 -4.95 -8.97
C GLY A 63 -0.95 -3.59 -8.95
N SER A 64 -0.36 -2.58 -8.30
CA SER A 64 -1.00 -1.29 -8.00
C SER A 64 -1.51 -0.54 -9.24
N PRO A 65 -0.74 -0.35 -10.34
CA PRO A 65 -1.23 0.29 -11.56
C PRO A 65 -2.51 -0.34 -12.11
N ARG A 66 -2.52 -1.68 -12.20
CA ARG A 66 -3.64 -2.42 -12.77
C ARG A 66 -4.85 -2.38 -11.83
N LEU A 67 -4.60 -2.46 -10.52
CA LEU A 67 -5.64 -2.39 -9.51
C LEU A 67 -6.34 -1.04 -9.55
N ALA A 68 -5.57 0.06 -9.49
CA ALA A 68 -6.07 1.43 -9.60
C ALA A 68 -6.92 1.65 -10.86
N LEU A 69 -6.45 1.22 -12.02
CA LEU A 69 -7.21 1.32 -13.28
C LEU A 69 -8.53 0.53 -13.26
N ARG A 70 -8.56 -0.63 -12.60
CA ARG A 70 -9.74 -1.51 -12.59
C ARG A 70 -10.82 -1.08 -11.61
N VAL A 71 -10.43 -0.64 -10.42
CA VAL A 71 -11.38 -0.38 -9.31
C VAL A 71 -11.49 1.10 -8.95
N GLY A 72 -10.72 1.96 -9.62
CA GLY A 72 -10.70 3.40 -9.34
C GLY A 72 -9.94 3.78 -8.07
N ALA A 73 -9.11 2.89 -7.53
CA ALA A 73 -8.29 3.17 -6.36
C ALA A 73 -7.23 4.23 -6.69
N THR A 74 -6.84 5.00 -5.68
CA THR A 74 -5.68 5.89 -5.77
C THR A 74 -4.41 5.06 -5.64
N PHE A 75 -3.54 5.12 -6.64
CA PHE A 75 -2.21 4.52 -6.58
C PHE A 75 -1.22 5.51 -6.00
N ILE A 76 -0.62 5.18 -4.86
CA ILE A 76 0.40 5.96 -4.18
C ILE A 76 1.75 5.24 -4.29
N ALA A 77 2.77 5.98 -4.70
CA ALA A 77 4.14 5.48 -4.78
C ALA A 77 5.14 6.61 -4.49
N PRO A 78 6.39 6.30 -4.10
CA PRO A 78 7.40 7.29 -3.82
C PRO A 78 7.56 8.29 -4.97
N ALA A 79 7.67 9.58 -4.66
CA ALA A 79 7.87 10.63 -5.66
C ALA A 79 9.21 10.47 -6.42
N SER A 80 10.18 9.83 -5.78
CA SER A 80 11.46 9.43 -6.37
C SER A 80 11.39 8.16 -7.21
N SER A 81 10.24 7.49 -7.26
CA SER A 81 10.05 6.32 -8.12
C SER A 81 10.04 6.81 -9.57
N HIS A 82 10.92 6.25 -10.40
CA HIS A 82 10.98 6.58 -11.83
C HIS A 82 9.88 5.84 -12.64
N LEU A 83 8.69 5.72 -12.06
CA LEU A 83 7.55 5.04 -12.66
C LEU A 83 6.96 5.89 -13.78
N GLU A 84 6.81 5.32 -14.97
CA GLU A 84 6.09 5.96 -16.09
C GLU A 84 4.56 5.93 -15.90
N THR A 85 4.07 5.09 -14.97
CA THR A 85 2.65 4.97 -14.66
C THR A 85 2.18 6.19 -13.87
N ALA A 86 1.04 6.76 -14.24
CA ALA A 86 0.36 7.79 -13.44
C ALA A 86 0.05 7.27 -12.03
N HIS A 87 0.52 8.00 -11.03
CA HIS A 87 0.32 7.71 -9.61
C HIS A 87 0.29 9.03 -8.84
N GLN A 88 -0.20 8.99 -7.61
CA GLN A 88 -0.04 10.07 -6.65
C GLN A 88 1.36 9.93 -6.01
N PRO A 89 2.28 10.85 -6.29
CA PRO A 89 3.61 10.81 -5.68
C PRO A 89 3.52 11.12 -4.18
N ILE A 90 4.32 10.44 -3.37
CA ILE A 90 4.45 10.69 -1.93
C ILE A 90 5.93 10.85 -1.54
N SER A 91 6.23 11.82 -0.67
CA SER A 91 7.58 12.09 -0.17
C SER A 91 7.72 11.74 1.32
N ASP A 92 8.94 11.79 1.84
CA ASP A 92 9.20 11.61 3.27
C ASP A 92 8.36 12.57 4.12
N GLY A 93 7.70 12.02 5.15
CA GLY A 93 6.86 12.77 6.07
C GLY A 93 5.46 13.13 5.54
N ASP A 94 5.19 12.96 4.24
CA ASP A 94 3.85 13.17 3.69
C ASP A 94 2.87 12.14 4.27
N SER A 95 1.60 12.53 4.35
CA SER A 95 0.55 11.69 4.91
C SER A 95 -0.68 11.66 4.01
N ILE A 96 -1.22 10.45 3.81
CA ILE A 96 -2.49 10.22 3.13
C ILE A 96 -3.56 9.99 4.18
N ASP A 97 -4.64 10.76 4.10
CA ASP A 97 -5.85 10.54 4.89
C ASP A 97 -6.60 9.34 4.31
N LEU A 98 -6.87 8.34 5.16
CA LEU A 98 -7.64 7.14 4.81
C LEU A 98 -9.09 7.22 5.33
N GLY A 99 -9.47 8.31 5.99
CA GLY A 99 -10.74 8.43 6.70
C GLY A 99 -10.75 7.68 8.04
N ASN A 100 -11.86 7.84 8.78
CA ASN A 100 -12.08 7.17 10.07
C ASN A 100 -10.93 7.33 11.10
N ASP A 101 -10.37 8.55 11.18
CA ASP A 101 -9.19 8.89 11.99
C ASP A 101 -7.91 8.11 11.65
N LEU A 102 -7.86 7.44 10.48
CA LEU A 102 -6.69 6.71 10.01
C LEU A 102 -5.92 7.52 8.98
N SER A 103 -4.59 7.46 9.08
CA SER A 103 -3.71 8.07 8.09
C SER A 103 -2.48 7.21 7.86
N MET A 104 -1.95 7.27 6.64
CA MET A 104 -0.72 6.60 6.25
C MET A 104 0.38 7.63 6.05
N THR A 105 1.42 7.61 6.89
CA THR A 105 2.58 8.50 6.76
C THR A 105 3.74 7.77 6.11
N ALA A 106 4.31 8.37 5.07
CA ALA A 106 5.52 7.91 4.41
C ALA A 106 6.77 8.21 5.25
N ILE A 107 7.68 7.24 5.33
CA ILE A 107 9.03 7.41 5.87
C ILE A 107 10.02 6.94 4.81
N ALA A 108 10.80 7.86 4.27
CA ALA A 108 11.90 7.50 3.41
C ALA A 108 12.91 6.68 4.20
N THR A 109 13.11 5.44 3.77
CA THR A 109 14.03 4.48 4.38
C THR A 109 15.04 4.10 3.31
N THR A 110 15.72 5.13 2.79
CA THR A 110 16.66 5.01 1.69
C THR A 110 17.77 4.01 2.03
N GLY A 111 18.03 3.09 1.11
CA GLY A 111 18.94 1.98 1.36
C GLY A 111 18.85 0.93 0.26
N HIS A 112 17.95 -0.05 0.43
CA HIS A 112 17.76 -1.18 -0.49
C HIS A 112 17.47 -0.70 -1.93
N THR A 113 16.62 0.31 -2.07
CA THR A 113 16.55 1.16 -3.27
C THR A 113 16.64 2.64 -2.88
N PRO A 114 17.06 3.54 -3.79
CA PRO A 114 17.12 4.98 -3.52
C PRO A 114 15.76 5.60 -3.20
N ASP A 115 14.67 4.95 -3.62
CA ASP A 115 13.30 5.41 -3.48
C ASP A 115 12.49 4.64 -2.42
N HIS A 116 13.13 3.76 -1.64
CA HIS A 116 12.43 2.94 -0.66
C HIS A 116 11.76 3.76 0.45
N HIS A 117 10.48 3.51 0.66
CA HIS A 117 9.65 4.08 1.70
C HIS A 117 9.03 2.97 2.54
N ALA A 118 9.03 3.19 3.86
CA ALA A 118 8.17 2.48 4.78
C ALA A 118 6.92 3.34 5.04
N TYR A 119 5.83 2.70 5.43
CA TYR A 119 4.58 3.38 5.73
C TYR A 119 4.16 3.13 7.18
N ILE A 120 3.92 4.20 7.94
CA ILE A 120 3.33 4.13 9.27
C ILE A 120 1.83 4.39 9.17
N LEU A 121 1.04 3.42 9.61
CA LEU A 121 -0.38 3.62 9.86
C LEU A 121 -0.55 4.27 11.24
N LYS A 122 -1.30 5.37 11.28
CA LYS A 122 -1.64 6.07 12.51
C LYS A 122 -3.16 6.09 12.70
N GLN A 123 -3.60 5.96 13.95
CA GLN A 123 -4.98 6.15 14.36
C GLN A 123 -5.05 7.33 15.33
N SER A 124 -5.85 8.35 15.00
CA SER A 124 -5.96 9.59 15.77
C SER A 124 -4.59 10.22 16.09
N GLY A 125 -3.66 10.13 15.11
CA GLY A 125 -2.28 10.62 15.22
C GLY A 125 -1.29 9.69 15.93
N VAL A 126 -1.74 8.57 16.51
CA VAL A 126 -0.89 7.61 17.22
C VAL A 126 -0.47 6.47 16.27
N PRO A 127 0.83 6.16 16.13
CA PRO A 127 1.30 5.01 15.35
C PRO A 127 0.74 3.69 15.85
N VAL A 128 0.20 2.87 14.96
CA VAL A 128 -0.38 1.54 15.27
C VAL A 128 0.24 0.40 14.49
N ALA A 129 0.81 0.66 13.31
CA ALA A 129 1.53 -0.32 12.51
C ALA A 129 2.62 0.35 11.66
N LEU A 130 3.67 -0.42 11.34
CA LEU A 130 4.72 -0.03 10.41
C LEU A 130 4.81 -1.12 9.33
N PHE A 131 4.70 -0.70 8.07
CA PHE A 131 4.93 -1.53 6.89
C PHE A 131 6.27 -1.15 6.29
N SER A 132 7.28 -1.97 6.50
CA SER A 132 8.67 -1.69 6.12
C SER A 132 9.22 -2.69 5.11
N VAL A 133 8.35 -3.26 4.27
CA VAL A 133 8.70 -4.41 3.43
C VAL A 133 9.83 -4.02 2.47
N ALA A 134 11.03 -4.51 2.78
CA ALA A 134 12.15 -4.59 1.86
C ALA A 134 12.29 -6.07 1.48
N HIS A 135 12.39 -6.34 0.18
CA HIS A 135 12.64 -7.69 -0.34
C HIS A 135 14.10 -8.12 -0.13
#